data_AF-A0A933YQM4-F1
#
_entry.id   AF-A0A933YQM4-F1
#
_cell.length_a   1.000
_cell.length_b   1.000
_cell.length_c   1.000
_cell.angle_alpha   90.00
_cell.angle_beta   90.00
_cell.angle_gamma   90.00
#
_symmetry.space_group_name_H-M   'P 1'
#
loop_
_entity.id
_entity.type
_entity.pdbx_description
1 polymer ?
#
loop_
_entity_poly.entity_id
_entity_poly.type
_entity_poly.pdbx_seq_one_letter_code
_entity_poly.pdbx_strand_id
1 'polypeptide(L)'
;MEQYQLFIFVANIPLILIDAALGYHMAPRLLSGYEEELAQSVLQSTRSLLAAVVALYMFCNCLGYFQGNTLYLLIVTGLVLGDMGLQYWLVRRNDARKGNGPDKGDTP
;
A
#
# COMPACT_ATOMS: atom_id res chain seq x y z
N MET A 1 1.10 26.17 -17.35
CA MET A 1 0.90 25.41 -16.09
C MET A 1 0.30 24.02 -16.33
N GLU A 2 -0.49 23.82 -17.40
CA GLU A 2 -1.10 22.52 -17.75
C GLU A 2 -0.08 21.39 -18.02
N GLN A 3 1.09 21.71 -18.59
CA GLN A 3 2.11 20.71 -18.92
C GLN A 3 2.70 20.00 -17.68
N TYR A 4 2.80 20.70 -16.55
CA TYR A 4 3.25 20.12 -15.28
C TYR A 4 2.17 19.24 -14.64
N GLN A 5 0.90 19.62 -14.79
CA GLN A 5 -0.23 18.84 -14.25
C GLN A 5 -0.39 17.50 -14.96
N LEU A 6 -0.20 17.50 -16.28
CA LEU A 6 -0.21 16.28 -17.08
C LEU A 6 0.96 15.36 -16.72
N PHE A 7 2.14 15.92 -16.48
CA PHE A 7 3.31 15.15 -16.04
C PHE A 7 3.09 14.51 -14.66
N ILE A 8 2.54 15.26 -13.70
CA ILE A 8 2.22 14.75 -12.35
C ILE A 8 1.11 13.70 -12.41
N PHE A 9 0.08 13.92 -13.23
CA PHE A 9 -0.99 12.95 -13.44
C PHE A 9 -0.44 11.61 -13.96
N VAL A 10 0.37 11.67 -15.03
CA VAL A 10 1.00 10.48 -15.63
C VAL A 10 1.98 9.82 -14.67
N ALA A 11 2.72 10.59 -13.86
CA ALA A 11 3.64 10.05 -12.86
C ALA A 11 2.94 9.39 -11.66
N ASN A 12 1.74 9.86 -11.29
CA ASN A 12 0.95 9.26 -10.21
C ASN A 12 0.39 7.88 -10.60
N ILE A 13 0.14 7.61 -11.88
CA ILE A 13 -0.36 6.30 -12.36
C ILE A 13 0.59 5.13 -11.98
N PRO A 14 1.89 5.13 -12.37
CA PRO A 14 2.81 4.09 -11.98
C PRO A 14 3.05 4.07 -10.47
N LEU A 15 3.00 5.23 -9.77
CA LEU A 15 3.12 5.26 -8.31
C LEU A 15 2.00 4.47 -7.63
N ILE A 16 0.74 4.68 -8.04
CA ILE A 16 -0.42 3.96 -7.51
C ILE A 16 -0.31 2.45 -7.83
N LEU A 17 0.18 2.10 -9.02
CA LEU A 17 0.42 0.71 -9.41
C LEU A 17 1.51 0.04 -8.56
N ILE A 18 2.60 0.76 -8.27
CA ILE A 18 3.69 0.25 -7.42
C ILE A 18 3.18 0.06 -5.99
N ASP A 19 2.42 1.01 -5.44
CA ASP A 19 1.82 0.88 -4.12
C ASP A 19 0.89 -0.36 -4.05
N ALA A 20 0.03 -0.53 -5.04
CA ALA A 20 -0.81 -1.71 -5.16
C ALA A 20 -0.01 -3.02 -5.24
N ALA A 21 1.06 -3.04 -6.05
CA ALA A 21 1.92 -4.21 -6.19
C ALA A 21 2.64 -4.55 -4.87
N LEU A 22 3.11 -3.54 -4.14
CA LEU A 22 3.74 -3.71 -2.84
C LEU A 22 2.75 -4.24 -1.79
N GLY A 23 1.55 -3.66 -1.71
CA GLY A 23 0.49 -4.13 -0.81
C GLY A 23 0.10 -5.57 -1.08
N TYR A 24 0.01 -5.96 -2.36
CA TYR A 24 -0.27 -7.35 -2.76
C TYR A 24 0.84 -8.32 -2.35
N HIS A 25 2.11 -7.93 -2.50
CA HIS A 25 3.26 -8.78 -2.17
C HIS A 25 3.53 -8.90 -0.66
N MET A 26 3.14 -7.89 0.12
CA MET A 26 3.34 -7.87 1.57
C MET A 26 2.26 -8.63 2.35
N ALA A 27 1.03 -8.72 1.82
CA ALA A 27 -0.07 -9.45 2.43
C ALA A 27 0.24 -10.94 2.79
N PRO A 28 0.85 -11.77 1.90
CA PRO A 28 1.18 -13.15 2.25
C PRO A 28 2.33 -13.28 3.27
N ARG A 29 3.25 -12.30 3.35
CA ARG A 29 4.33 -12.32 4.35
C ARG A 29 3.80 -12.14 5.77
N LEU A 30 2.80 -11.27 5.95
CA LEU A 30 2.15 -11.01 7.24
C LEU A 30 1.36 -12.22 7.76
N LEU A 31 0.83 -13.06 6.87
CA LEU A 31 -0.05 -14.19 7.20
C LEU A 31 0.65 -15.55 7.27
N SER A 32 1.96 -15.62 6.98
CA SER A 32 2.79 -16.84 7.06
C SER A 32 2.92 -17.48 8.47
N GLY A 33 2.09 -17.09 9.42
CA GLY A 33 2.00 -17.67 10.77
C GLY A 33 0.57 -17.75 11.34
N TYR A 34 -0.46 -17.52 10.52
CA TYR A 34 -1.88 -17.66 10.90
C TYR A 34 -2.50 -18.89 10.23
N GLU A 35 -3.55 -19.46 10.83
CA GLU A 35 -4.33 -20.57 10.25
C GLU A 35 -4.80 -20.23 8.82
N GLU A 36 -4.77 -21.23 7.92
CA GLU A 36 -5.02 -21.06 6.48
C GLU A 36 -6.36 -20.38 6.17
N GLU A 37 -7.40 -20.65 6.96
CA GLU A 37 -8.75 -20.10 6.76
C GLU A 37 -8.83 -18.60 7.09
N LEU A 38 -8.19 -18.17 8.18
CA LEU A 38 -8.03 -16.76 8.53
C LEU A 38 -7.12 -16.03 7.53
N ALA A 39 -6.08 -16.69 7.03
CA ALA A 39 -5.19 -16.11 6.04
C ALA A 39 -5.91 -15.80 4.72
N GLN A 40 -6.74 -16.71 4.21
CA GLN A 40 -7.46 -16.48 2.96
C GLN A 40 -8.49 -15.34 3.06
N SER A 41 -9.25 -15.27 4.15
CA SER A 41 -10.25 -14.21 4.35
C SER A 41 -9.61 -12.82 4.48
N VAL A 42 -8.47 -12.74 5.18
CA VAL A 42 -7.70 -11.49 5.29
C VAL A 42 -7.10 -11.10 3.94
N LEU A 43 -6.51 -12.04 3.16
CA LEU A 43 -6.00 -11.76 1.82
C LEU A 43 -7.08 -11.21 0.88
N GLN A 44 -8.28 -11.79 0.92
CA GLN A 44 -9.41 -11.34 0.11
C GLN A 44 -9.85 -9.92 0.50
N SER A 45 -9.92 -9.64 1.81
CA SER A 45 -10.26 -8.32 2.33
C SER A 45 -9.20 -7.27 1.95
N THR A 46 -7.92 -7.60 2.10
CA THR A 46 -6.80 -6.71 1.70
C THR A 46 -6.84 -6.42 0.21
N ARG A 47 -7.10 -7.41 -0.65
CA ARG A 47 -7.23 -7.20 -2.10
C ARG A 47 -8.38 -6.27 -2.46
N SER A 48 -9.54 -6.45 -1.81
CA SER A 48 -10.70 -5.58 -2.03
C SER A 48 -10.45 -4.16 -1.56
N LEU A 49 -9.81 -3.99 -0.40
CA LEU A 49 -9.46 -2.69 0.15
C LEU A 49 -8.45 -1.97 -0.76
N LEU A 50 -7.42 -2.69 -1.19
CA LEU A 50 -6.39 -2.17 -2.09
C LEU A 50 -6.99 -1.73 -3.43
N ALA A 51 -7.89 -2.52 -4.01
CA ALA A 51 -8.61 -2.15 -5.24
C ALA A 51 -9.46 -0.88 -5.04
N ALA A 52 -10.13 -0.76 -3.89
CA ALA A 52 -10.91 0.44 -3.56
C ALA A 52 -10.01 1.68 -3.38
N VAL A 53 -8.86 1.53 -2.72
CA VAL A 53 -7.87 2.59 -2.51
C VAL A 53 -7.27 3.05 -3.84
N VAL A 54 -6.90 2.13 -4.73
CA VAL A 54 -6.44 2.43 -6.10
C VAL A 54 -7.51 3.20 -6.88
N ALA A 55 -8.76 2.75 -6.82
CA ALA A 55 -9.88 3.43 -7.50
C ALA A 55 -10.08 4.85 -6.94
N LEU A 56 -9.97 5.03 -5.62
CA LEU A 56 -10.08 6.34 -4.98
C LEU A 56 -8.92 7.27 -5.39
N TYR A 57 -7.69 6.76 -5.43
CA TYR A 57 -6.54 7.55 -5.88
C TYR A 57 -6.64 7.94 -7.34
N MET A 58 -7.06 7.03 -8.22
CA MET A 58 -7.33 7.37 -9.62
C MET A 58 -8.45 8.39 -9.76
N PHE A 59 -9.53 8.25 -8.99
CA PHE A 59 -10.62 9.22 -8.97
C PHE A 59 -10.14 10.61 -8.55
N CYS A 60 -9.40 10.72 -7.44
CA CYS A 60 -8.84 11.98 -6.96
C CYS A 60 -7.78 12.56 -7.92
N ASN A 61 -6.97 11.71 -8.57
CA ASN A 61 -5.98 12.11 -9.57
C ASN A 61 -6.68 12.73 -10.80
N CYS A 62 -7.76 12.10 -11.28
CA CYS A 62 -8.61 12.65 -12.34
C CYS A 62 -9.30 13.95 -11.92
N LEU A 63 -9.81 14.03 -10.69
CA LEU A 63 -10.50 15.21 -10.17
C LEU A 63 -9.55 16.41 -10.00
N GLY A 64 -8.32 16.16 -9.53
CA GLY A 64 -7.26 17.16 -9.42
C GLY A 64 -6.79 17.69 -10.78
N TYR A 65 -6.71 16.81 -11.79
CA TYR A 65 -6.45 17.21 -13.18
C TYR A 65 -7.60 18.06 -13.75
N PHE A 66 -8.86 17.63 -13.56
CA PHE A 66 -10.02 18.36 -14.09
C PHE A 66 -10.25 19.72 -13.45
N GLN A 67 -9.91 19.89 -12.16
CA GLN A 67 -9.95 21.19 -11.48
C GLN A 67 -8.73 22.08 -11.79
N GLY A 68 -7.70 21.56 -12.48
CA GLY A 68 -6.45 22.28 -12.71
C GLY A 68 -5.74 22.66 -11.40
N ASN A 69 -5.97 21.91 -10.32
CA ASN A 69 -5.51 22.27 -8.98
C ASN A 69 -4.36 21.36 -8.54
N THR A 70 -3.14 21.85 -8.68
CA THR A 70 -1.89 21.14 -8.35
C THR A 70 -1.85 20.67 -6.90
N LEU A 71 -2.58 21.34 -6.00
CA LEU A 71 -2.65 20.97 -4.58
C LEU A 71 -3.36 19.62 -4.38
N TYR A 72 -4.40 19.33 -5.17
CA TYR A 72 -5.09 18.03 -5.14
C TYR A 72 -4.18 16.91 -5.62
N LEU A 73 -3.41 17.15 -6.68
CA LEU A 73 -2.42 16.20 -7.19
C LEU A 73 -1.36 15.87 -6.12
N LEU A 74 -0.87 16.88 -5.39
CA LEU A 74 0.08 16.70 -4.28
C LEU A 74 -0.54 15.96 -3.09
N ILE A 75 -1.81 16.22 -2.77
CA ILE A 75 -2.53 15.49 -1.71
C ILE A 75 -2.63 14.00 -2.07
N VAL A 76 -2.95 13.66 -3.32
CA VAL A 76 -2.99 12.27 -3.79
C VAL A 76 -1.61 11.62 -3.67
N THR A 77 -0.55 12.30 -4.13
CA THR A 77 0.82 11.79 -3.99
C THR A 77 1.19 11.57 -2.51
N GLY A 78 0.82 12.50 -1.62
CA GLY A 78 1.06 12.39 -0.19
C GLY A 78 0.31 11.22 0.45
N LEU A 79 -0.93 10.97 0.04
CA LEU A 79 -1.73 9.82 0.46
C LEU A 79 -1.09 8.49 0.05
N VAL A 80 -0.69 8.37 -1.23
CA VAL A 80 -0.02 7.16 -1.74
C VAL A 80 1.30 6.91 -0.99
N LEU A 81 2.12 7.94 -0.80
CA LEU A 81 3.36 7.82 -0.04
C LEU A 81 3.12 7.45 1.44
N GLY A 82 2.05 7.98 2.03
CA GLY A 82 1.61 7.61 3.37
C GLY A 82 1.24 6.14 3.47
N ASP A 83 0.50 5.61 2.49
CA ASP A 83 0.09 4.21 2.46
C ASP A 83 1.29 3.27 2.27
N MET A 84 2.21 3.60 1.35
CA MET A 84 3.49 2.89 1.22
C MET A 84 4.29 2.87 2.53
N GLY A 85 4.37 4.02 3.21
CA GLY A 85 5.09 4.15 4.48
C GLY A 85 4.46 3.31 5.60
N LEU A 86 3.13 3.27 5.66
CA LEU A 86 2.38 2.47 6.62
C LEU A 86 2.54 0.98 6.35
N GLN A 87 2.40 0.55 5.08
CA GLN A 87 2.62 -0.85 4.66
C GLN A 87 4.05 -1.30 5.02
N TYR A 88 5.06 -0.47 4.73
CA TYR A 88 6.45 -0.75 5.10
C TYR A 88 6.67 -0.85 6.61
N TRP A 89 6.09 0.07 7.39
CA TRP A 89 6.20 0.05 8.85
C TRP A 89 5.54 -1.18 9.46
N LEU A 90 4.36 -1.58 8.97
CA LEU A 90 3.65 -2.78 9.42
C LEU A 90 4.47 -4.05 9.16
N VAL A 91 5.06 -4.19 7.97
CA VAL A 91 5.92 -5.35 7.66
C VAL A 91 7.17 -5.36 8.54
N ARG A 92 7.87 -4.23 8.65
CA ARG A 92 9.08 -4.13 9.49
C ARG A 92 8.79 -4.45 10.96
N ARG A 93 7.62 -4.02 11.47
CA ARG A 93 7.16 -4.33 12.83
C ARG A 93 6.87 -5.83 13.00
N ASN A 94 6.29 -6.48 11.99
CA ASN A 94 6.02 -7.92 12.04
C ASN A 94 7.31 -8.75 11.95
N ASP A 95 8.27 -8.35 11.12
CA ASP A 95 9.59 -8.98 11.07
C ASP A 95 10.33 -8.86 12.41
N ALA A 96 10.26 -7.69 13.07
CA ALA A 96 10.81 -7.49 14.41
C ALA A 96 10.14 -8.36 15.48
N ARG A 97 8.85 -8.72 15.33
CA ARG A 97 8.17 -9.68 16.22
C ARG A 97 8.55 -11.13 15.93
N LYS A 98 8.78 -11.51 14.66
CA LYS A 98 9.25 -12.84 14.29
C LYS A 98 10.70 -13.10 14.72
N GLY A 99 11.56 -12.09 14.72
CA GLY A 99 12.94 -12.17 15.22
C GLY A 99 13.08 -12.27 16.74
N ASN A 100 11.99 -12.11 17.50
CA ASN A 100 11.94 -12.23 18.96
C ASN A 100 10.99 -13.36 19.40
N GLY A 101 10.70 -14.32 18.51
CA GLY A 101 10.11 -15.60 18.90
C GLY A 101 11.14 -16.40 19.72
N PRO A 102 10.70 -17.14 20.75
CA PRO A 102 11.59 -17.73 21.74
C PRO A 102 12.67 -18.53 21.05
N ASP A 103 13.91 -18.12 21.33
CA ASP A 103 15.13 -18.89 21.12
C ASP A 103 14.83 -20.33 21.53
N LYS A 104 14.85 -21.26 20.56
CA LYS A 104 14.91 -22.69 20.85
C LYS A 104 16.35 -23.02 21.29
N GLY A 105 16.80 -22.42 22.39
CA GLY A 105 17.62 -23.09 23.39
C GLY A 105 16.60 -23.54 24.45
N ASP A 106 16.44 -24.81 24.78
CA ASP A 106 17.50 -25.73 25.13
C ASP A 106 17.05 -27.17 24.82
N THR A 107 17.92 -27.91 24.14
CA THR A 107 18.12 -29.34 24.45
C THR A 107 19.19 -29.37 25.54
N PRO A 108 19.04 -30.20 26.57
CA PRO A 108 19.35 -31.63 26.44
C PRO A 108 18.21 -32.57 26.84
#